data_AF-A0A7S1RY88-F1
#
_entry.id   AF-A0A7S1RY88-F1
#
_cell.length_a   1.000
_cell.length_b   1.000
_cell.length_c   1.000
_cell.angle_alpha   90.00
_cell.angle_beta   90.00
_cell.angle_gamma   90.00
#
_symmetry.space_group_name_H-M   'P 1'
#
loop_
_entity.id
_entity.type
_entity.pdbx_description
1 polymer ?
#
loop_
_entity_poly.entity_id
_entity_poly.type
_entity_poly.pdbx_seq_one_letter_code
_entity_poly.pdbx_strand_id
1 'polypeptide(L)'
;IWYRLGCSFDDGWAKATLEGDPIFGYWTALHWSLTQFTPASMEVGPTNVHERSFNICVIIVALVIFSTFISSITNAMTRLRQINGKRDEQHAMLRRYLGENKVSMQLAMRIWRYIRQGTKKQKRRKMWCDVDLFRELPEIMQMELQQEVHMPIIIGHPFFFHYGEHNPAAMRAICHTAVQEKALISEQVLFAEGQAVSHMHFVTDGVLEYRPLR
;
A
#
# COMPACT_ATOMS: atom_id res chain seq x y z
N ILE A 1 10.21 -37.39 -15.06
CA ILE A 1 9.21 -38.49 -14.85
C ILE A 1 8.70 -39.01 -16.19
N TRP A 2 8.21 -38.14 -17.08
CA TRP A 2 7.75 -38.51 -18.42
C TRP A 2 8.77 -39.32 -19.26
N TYR A 3 10.03 -38.89 -19.30
CA TYR A 3 11.13 -39.63 -19.95
C TYR A 3 11.29 -41.05 -19.40
N ARG A 4 11.32 -41.18 -18.06
CA ARG A 4 11.45 -42.48 -17.40
C ARG A 4 10.26 -43.40 -17.72
N LEU A 5 9.05 -42.85 -17.76
CA LEU A 5 7.84 -43.61 -18.11
C LEU A 5 7.91 -44.13 -19.55
N GLY A 6 8.34 -43.29 -20.49
CA GLY A 6 8.51 -43.67 -21.90
C GLY A 6 9.58 -44.74 -22.15
N CYS A 7 10.61 -44.81 -21.31
CA CYS A 7 11.63 -45.86 -21.40
C CYS A 7 11.20 -47.20 -20.76
N SER A 8 10.18 -47.19 -19.89
CA SER A 8 9.81 -48.34 -19.05
C SER A 8 9.01 -49.42 -19.78
N PHE A 9 8.31 -49.05 -20.86
CA PHE A 9 7.48 -49.96 -21.65
C PHE A 9 8.07 -50.15 -23.05
N ASP A 10 7.82 -51.30 -23.69
CA ASP A 10 8.30 -51.59 -25.05
C ASP A 10 7.58 -50.77 -26.12
N ASP A 11 6.36 -50.35 -25.85
CA ASP A 11 5.54 -49.49 -26.71
C ASP A 11 5.62 -48.00 -26.33
N GLY A 12 6.51 -47.60 -25.42
CA GLY A 12 6.56 -46.24 -24.90
C GLY A 12 7.09 -45.22 -25.91
N TRP A 13 6.62 -43.96 -25.78
CA TRP A 13 6.98 -42.87 -26.70
C TRP A 13 8.50 -42.69 -26.86
N ALA A 14 9.27 -42.91 -25.79
CA ALA A 14 10.71 -42.73 -25.79
C ALA A 14 11.39 -43.76 -26.70
N LYS A 15 10.97 -45.03 -26.67
CA LYS A 15 11.53 -46.07 -27.56
C LYS A 15 11.09 -45.89 -29.01
N ALA A 16 9.91 -45.33 -29.24
CA ALA A 16 9.39 -45.08 -30.59
C ALA A 16 10.07 -43.88 -31.28
N THR A 17 10.54 -42.89 -30.52
CA THR A 17 11.02 -41.62 -31.07
C THR A 17 12.53 -41.38 -30.86
N LEU A 18 13.20 -42.10 -29.95
CA LEU A 18 14.61 -41.90 -29.65
C LEU A 18 15.50 -42.97 -30.29
N GLU A 19 16.37 -42.57 -31.21
CA GLU A 19 17.48 -43.38 -31.75
C GLU A 19 18.65 -43.52 -30.76
N GLY A 20 18.37 -43.63 -29.45
CA GLY A 20 19.41 -43.80 -28.42
C GLY A 20 20.13 -42.54 -27.96
N ASP A 21 19.67 -41.33 -28.34
CA ASP A 21 20.20 -40.06 -27.80
C ASP A 21 19.50 -39.65 -26.48
N PRO A 22 20.17 -39.78 -25.32
CA PRO A 22 19.57 -39.44 -24.03
C PRO A 22 19.39 -37.92 -23.82
N ILE A 23 20.19 -37.08 -24.48
CA ILE A 23 20.11 -35.62 -24.36
C ILE A 23 18.85 -35.14 -25.09
N PHE A 24 18.63 -35.64 -26.31
CA PHE A 24 17.41 -35.35 -27.06
C PHE A 24 16.16 -35.79 -26.28
N GLY A 25 16.18 -36.97 -25.66
CA GLY A 25 15.08 -37.47 -24.84
C GLY A 25 14.74 -36.60 -23.63
N TYR A 26 15.76 -36.04 -22.97
CA TYR A 26 15.56 -35.09 -21.88
C TYR A 26 14.88 -33.80 -22.35
N TRP A 27 15.37 -33.18 -23.44
CA TRP A 27 14.81 -31.95 -23.98
C TRP A 27 13.38 -32.15 -24.49
N THR A 28 13.09 -33.28 -25.12
CA THR A 28 11.73 -33.65 -25.56
C THR A 28 10.79 -33.83 -24.37
N ALA A 29 11.24 -34.47 -23.29
CA ALA A 29 10.43 -34.61 -22.08
C ALA A 29 10.22 -33.29 -21.34
N LEU A 30 11.22 -32.39 -21.35
CA LEU A 30 11.10 -31.04 -20.83
C LEU A 30 10.10 -30.22 -21.66
N HIS A 31 10.20 -30.28 -22.99
CA HIS A 31 9.26 -29.62 -23.90
C HIS A 31 7.83 -30.10 -23.65
N TRP A 32 7.60 -31.42 -23.57
CA TRP A 32 6.29 -31.97 -23.21
C TRP A 32 5.79 -31.47 -21.87
N SER A 33 6.66 -31.33 -20.85
CA SER A 33 6.24 -30.84 -19.53
C SER A 33 5.82 -29.37 -19.57
N LEU A 34 6.49 -28.54 -20.38
CA LEU A 34 6.17 -27.14 -20.59
C LEU A 34 4.84 -26.99 -21.34
N THR A 35 4.57 -27.84 -22.34
CA THR A 35 3.31 -27.83 -23.09
C THR A 35 2.09 -28.26 -22.25
N GLN A 36 2.28 -28.79 -21.05
CA GLN A 36 1.15 -29.02 -20.13
C GLN A 36 0.66 -27.73 -19.47
N PHE A 37 1.53 -26.71 -19.35
CA PHE A 37 1.19 -25.41 -18.74
C PHE A 37 0.79 -24.37 -19.78
N THR A 38 1.18 -24.55 -21.05
CA THR A 38 0.88 -23.60 -22.14
C THR A 38 0.29 -24.34 -23.34
N PRO A 39 -0.65 -23.74 -24.10
CA PRO A 39 -1.11 -24.33 -25.36
C PRO A 39 0.03 -24.28 -26.38
N ALA A 40 0.86 -25.33 -26.41
CA ALA A 40 1.95 -25.53 -27.34
C ALA A 40 1.83 -26.92 -27.96
N SER A 41 2.19 -27.02 -29.24
CA SER A 41 2.15 -28.29 -29.96
C SER A 41 3.21 -29.23 -29.41
N MET A 42 2.88 -30.52 -29.30
CA MET A 42 3.83 -31.56 -28.93
C MET A 42 3.81 -32.69 -29.95
N GLU A 43 5.00 -33.07 -30.41
CA GLU A 43 5.19 -34.13 -31.40
C GLU A 43 5.10 -35.53 -30.79
N VAL A 44 5.42 -35.67 -29.50
CA VAL A 44 5.31 -36.95 -28.78
C VAL A 44 4.06 -36.99 -27.92
N GLY A 45 3.30 -38.07 -28.05
CA GLY A 45 2.08 -38.32 -27.30
C GLY A 45 2.11 -39.65 -26.56
N PRO A 46 1.20 -39.86 -25.59
CA PRO A 46 1.07 -41.13 -24.90
C PRO A 46 0.67 -42.24 -25.88
N THR A 47 1.45 -43.31 -25.93
CA THR A 47 1.21 -44.48 -26.79
C THR A 47 0.53 -45.63 -26.05
N ASN A 48 0.66 -45.68 -24.72
CA ASN A 48 0.06 -46.71 -23.86
C ASN A 48 -0.90 -46.14 -22.79
N VAL A 49 -1.65 -47.03 -22.14
CA VAL A 49 -2.65 -46.65 -21.12
C VAL A 49 -2.01 -45.97 -19.91
N HIS A 50 -0.84 -46.44 -19.46
CA HIS A 50 -0.14 -45.87 -18.30
C HIS A 50 0.33 -44.43 -18.55
N GLU A 51 0.92 -44.18 -19.72
CA GLU A 51 1.28 -42.85 -20.20
C GLU A 51 0.06 -41.95 -20.36
N ARG A 52 -1.06 -42.48 -20.87
CA ARG A 52 -2.31 -41.74 -21.02
C ARG A 52 -2.87 -41.30 -19.67
N SER A 53 -2.93 -42.19 -18.69
CA SER A 53 -3.40 -41.89 -17.34
C SER A 53 -2.52 -40.84 -16.67
N PHE A 54 -1.20 -40.99 -16.74
CA PHE A 54 -0.26 -40.00 -16.20
C PHE A 54 -0.42 -38.63 -16.88
N ASN A 55 -0.50 -38.59 -18.21
CA ASN A 55 -0.71 -37.37 -18.98
C ASN A 55 -2.00 -36.63 -18.54
N ILE A 56 -3.12 -37.35 -18.36
CA ILE A 56 -4.38 -36.76 -17.88
C ILE A 56 -4.21 -36.15 -16.48
N CYS A 57 -3.57 -36.85 -15.55
CA CYS A 57 -3.31 -36.33 -14.20
C CYS A 57 -2.45 -35.05 -14.24
N VAL A 58 -1.40 -35.04 -15.06
CA VAL A 58 -0.53 -33.86 -15.21
C VAL A 58 -1.29 -32.68 -15.83
N ILE A 59 -2.13 -32.91 -16.83
CA ILE A 59 -2.98 -31.85 -17.42
C ILE A 59 -3.89 -31.21 -16.37
N ILE A 60 -4.53 -32.01 -15.52
CA ILE A 60 -5.41 -31.49 -14.45
C ILE A 60 -4.60 -30.64 -13.46
N VAL A 61 -3.44 -31.14 -13.02
CA VAL A 61 -2.56 -30.41 -12.08
C VAL A 61 -2.03 -29.12 -12.71
N ALA A 62 -1.60 -29.19 -13.97
CA ALA A 62 -1.10 -28.04 -14.71
C ALA A 62 -2.19 -26.98 -14.90
N LEU A 63 -3.43 -27.39 -15.18
CA LEU A 63 -4.58 -26.49 -15.26
C LEU A 63 -4.80 -25.73 -13.94
N VAL A 64 -4.74 -26.42 -12.80
CA VAL A 64 -4.91 -25.78 -11.48
C VAL A 64 -3.78 -24.78 -11.22
N ILE A 65 -2.52 -25.19 -11.40
CA ILE A 65 -1.35 -24.33 -11.20
C ILE A 65 -1.42 -23.10 -12.11
N PHE A 66 -1.68 -23.30 -13.40
CA PHE A 66 -1.80 -22.22 -14.38
C PHE A 66 -2.92 -21.24 -14.02
N SER A 67 -4.08 -21.75 -13.60
CA SER A 67 -5.21 -20.91 -13.15
C SER A 67 -4.85 -20.05 -11.95
N THR A 68 -4.16 -20.63 -10.95
CA THR A 68 -3.71 -19.87 -9.77
C THR A 68 -2.68 -18.80 -10.13
N PHE A 69 -1.76 -19.12 -11.04
CA PHE A 69 -0.76 -18.18 -11.53
C PHE A 69 -1.42 -16.98 -12.23
N ILE A 70 -2.35 -17.20 -13.16
CA ILE A 70 -3.11 -16.12 -13.82
C ILE A 70 -3.85 -15.25 -12.80
N SER A 71 -4.50 -15.88 -11.81
CA SER A 71 -5.24 -15.16 -10.77
C SER A 71 -4.33 -14.23 -9.96
N SER A 72 -3.14 -14.70 -9.58
CA SER A 72 -2.16 -13.88 -8.84
C SER A 72 -1.71 -12.63 -9.63
N ILE A 73 -1.42 -12.78 -10.92
CA ILE A 73 -1.06 -11.66 -11.80
C ILE A 73 -2.22 -10.69 -11.93
N THR A 74 -3.44 -11.20 -12.13
CA THR A 74 -4.64 -10.38 -12.25
C THR A 74 -4.92 -9.58 -10.97
N ASN A 75 -4.78 -10.22 -9.80
CA ASN A 75 -4.95 -9.56 -8.50
C ASN A 75 -3.88 -8.49 -8.27
N ALA A 76 -2.63 -8.77 -8.65
CA ALA A 76 -1.55 -7.78 -8.58
C ALA A 76 -1.82 -6.57 -9.49
N MET A 77 -2.28 -6.81 -10.73
CA MET A 77 -2.68 -5.75 -11.65
C MET A 77 -3.86 -4.93 -11.11
N THR A 78 -4.89 -5.58 -10.57
CA THR A 78 -6.04 -4.91 -9.95
C THR A 78 -5.61 -4.05 -8.77
N ARG A 79 -4.74 -4.56 -7.89
CA ARG A 79 -4.18 -3.81 -6.77
C ARG A 79 -3.40 -2.59 -7.25
N LEU A 80 -2.59 -2.73 -8.29
CA LEU A 80 -1.84 -1.62 -8.89
C LEU A 80 -2.78 -0.56 -9.48
N ARG A 81 -3.85 -0.96 -10.17
CA ARG A 81 -4.89 -0.06 -10.66
C ARG A 81 -5.61 0.67 -9.52
N GLN A 82 -5.93 -0.02 -8.43
CA GLN A 82 -6.55 0.60 -7.25
C GLN A 82 -5.66 1.65 -6.59
N ILE A 83 -4.35 1.38 -6.47
CA ILE A 83 -3.36 2.33 -5.93
C ILE A 83 -3.32 3.60 -6.78
N ASN A 84 -3.40 3.47 -8.10
CA ASN A 84 -3.38 4.63 -9.00
C ASN A 84 -4.75 5.33 -9.11
N GLY A 85 -5.86 4.60 -9.06
CA GLY A 85 -7.20 5.10 -9.39
C GLY A 85 -7.90 5.92 -8.30
N LYS A 86 -7.66 5.64 -7.02
CA LYS A 86 -8.36 6.37 -5.92
C LYS A 86 -8.16 7.89 -5.97
N ARG A 87 -6.99 8.35 -6.40
CA ARG A 87 -6.70 9.79 -6.53
C ARG A 87 -7.43 10.42 -7.69
N ASP A 88 -7.48 9.73 -8.83
CA ASP A 88 -8.18 10.22 -10.03
C ASP A 88 -9.69 10.32 -9.77
N GLU A 89 -10.24 9.37 -9.01
CA GLU A 89 -11.63 9.40 -8.56
C GLU A 89 -11.93 10.62 -7.67
N GLN A 90 -11.11 10.85 -6.63
CA GLN A 90 -11.26 12.02 -5.75
C GLN A 90 -11.10 13.34 -6.51
N HIS A 91 -10.16 13.41 -7.47
CA HIS A 91 -10.01 14.55 -8.35
C HIS A 91 -11.24 14.78 -9.25
N ALA A 92 -11.85 13.70 -9.77
CA ALA A 92 -13.08 13.79 -10.55
C ALA A 92 -14.25 14.29 -9.70
N MET A 93 -14.41 13.78 -8.47
CA MET A 93 -15.42 14.23 -7.51
C MET A 93 -15.27 15.71 -7.17
N LEU A 94 -14.04 16.18 -6.93
CA LEU A 94 -13.79 17.59 -6.66
C LEU A 94 -14.18 18.47 -7.86
N ARG A 95 -13.80 18.10 -9.09
CA ARG A 95 -14.20 18.85 -10.29
C ARG A 95 -15.72 18.97 -10.40
N ARG A 96 -16.41 17.85 -10.17
CA ARG A 96 -17.87 17.80 -10.19
C ARG A 96 -18.48 18.71 -9.13
N TYR A 97 -18.02 18.62 -7.88
CA TYR A 97 -18.50 19.46 -6.78
C TYR A 97 -18.32 20.97 -7.05
N LEU A 98 -17.12 21.37 -7.52
CA LEU A 98 -16.85 22.78 -7.82
C LEU A 98 -17.71 23.30 -8.98
N GLY A 99 -17.96 22.46 -9.99
CA GLY A 99 -18.83 22.79 -11.11
C GLY A 99 -20.31 22.89 -10.73
N GLU A 100 -20.83 21.91 -9.97
CA GLU A 100 -22.21 21.89 -9.50
C GLU A 100 -22.54 23.09 -8.59
N ASN A 101 -21.60 23.50 -7.75
CA ASN A 101 -21.76 24.66 -6.86
C ASN A 101 -21.37 26.01 -7.51
N LYS A 102 -21.05 26.02 -8.81
CA LYS A 102 -20.67 27.24 -9.56
C LYS A 102 -19.57 28.07 -8.88
N VAL A 103 -18.57 27.38 -8.30
CA VAL A 103 -17.45 28.05 -7.62
C VAL A 103 -16.67 28.89 -8.62
N SER A 104 -16.27 30.11 -8.23
CA SER A 104 -15.53 31.00 -9.11
C SER A 104 -14.21 30.37 -9.58
N MET A 105 -13.84 30.64 -10.85
CA MET A 105 -12.61 30.09 -11.44
C MET A 105 -11.36 30.43 -10.61
N GLN A 106 -11.30 31.65 -10.06
CA GLN A 106 -10.20 32.09 -9.21
C GLN A 106 -10.07 31.23 -7.94
N LEU A 107 -11.18 30.95 -7.25
CA LEU A 107 -11.17 30.10 -6.06
C LEU A 107 -10.88 28.64 -6.41
N ALA A 108 -11.47 28.12 -7.50
CA ALA A 108 -11.22 26.77 -7.98
C ALA A 108 -9.73 26.54 -8.31
N MET A 109 -9.07 27.48 -8.98
CA MET A 109 -7.64 27.41 -9.26
C MET A 109 -6.79 27.45 -7.99
N ARG A 110 -7.15 28.27 -6.99
CA ARG A 110 -6.47 28.30 -5.69
C ARG A 110 -6.57 26.96 -4.96
N ILE A 111 -7.76 26.36 -4.94
CA ILE A 111 -8.01 25.02 -4.36
C ILE A 111 -7.18 23.96 -5.10
N TRP A 112 -7.17 23.98 -6.43
CA TRP A 112 -6.39 23.05 -7.25
C TRP A 112 -4.89 23.15 -7.00
N ARG A 113 -4.37 24.38 -6.94
CA ARG A 113 -2.96 24.64 -6.64
C ARG A 113 -2.60 24.10 -5.25
N TYR A 114 -3.46 24.35 -4.27
CA TYR A 114 -3.29 23.89 -2.88
C TYR A 114 -3.24 22.36 -2.78
N ILE A 115 -4.20 21.66 -3.40
CA ILE A 115 -4.26 20.18 -3.39
C ILE A 115 -3.06 19.56 -4.11
N ARG A 116 -2.64 20.15 -5.25
CA ARG A 116 -1.47 19.69 -6.03
C ARG A 116 -0.15 19.90 -5.29
N GLN A 117 -0.04 20.95 -4.48
CA GLN A 117 1.12 21.19 -3.63
C GLN A 117 1.15 20.20 -2.45
N GLY A 118 0.02 19.97 -1.78
CA GLY A 118 -0.08 18.99 -0.69
C GLY A 118 0.20 17.53 -1.13
N THR A 119 0.02 17.20 -2.42
CA THR A 119 0.25 15.86 -2.97
C THR A 119 1.70 15.58 -3.38
N LYS A 120 2.55 16.60 -3.55
CA LYS A 120 4.00 16.42 -3.76
C LYS A 120 4.64 16.00 -2.44
N LYS A 121 4.52 14.71 -2.09
CA LYS A 121 5.29 13.94 -1.08
C LYS A 121 6.16 14.79 -0.13
N GLN A 122 5.57 15.69 0.66
CA GLN A 122 6.17 15.96 1.94
C GLN A 122 5.89 14.70 2.75
N LYS A 123 6.94 14.08 3.27
CA LYS A 123 6.83 13.08 4.33
C LYS A 123 6.23 13.81 5.55
N ARG A 124 4.95 14.18 5.49
CA ARG A 124 4.25 14.76 6.63
C ARG A 124 4.34 13.71 7.73
N ARG A 125 4.82 14.14 8.89
CA ARG A 125 4.76 13.34 10.09
C ARG A 125 3.34 12.80 10.23
N LYS A 126 3.20 11.49 10.41
CA LYS A 126 1.91 10.86 10.65
C LYS A 126 1.36 11.41 11.95
N MET A 127 0.15 11.95 11.89
CA MET A 127 -0.50 12.49 13.06
C MET A 127 -1.17 11.38 13.86
N TRP A 128 -1.46 11.64 15.13
CA TRP A 128 -2.24 10.73 15.99
C TRP A 128 -3.54 10.29 15.31
N CYS A 129 -4.28 11.24 14.71
CA CYS A 129 -5.54 10.96 14.04
C CYS A 129 -5.41 10.18 12.71
N ASP A 130 -4.20 10.05 12.15
CA ASP A 130 -3.96 9.31 10.91
C ASP A 130 -3.76 7.80 11.15
N VAL A 131 -3.66 7.37 12.41
CA VAL A 131 -3.34 5.98 12.80
C VAL A 131 -4.53 5.38 13.54
N ASP A 132 -5.37 4.65 12.80
CA ASP A 132 -6.58 4.04 13.36
C ASP A 132 -6.29 3.03 14.49
N LEU A 133 -5.12 2.36 14.45
CA LEU A 133 -4.69 1.39 15.47
C LEU A 133 -4.63 1.97 16.89
N PHE A 134 -4.43 3.28 17.04
CA PHE A 134 -4.43 3.90 18.37
C PHE A 134 -5.80 3.83 19.05
N ARG A 135 -6.89 3.73 18.28
CA ARG A 135 -8.25 3.57 18.83
C ARG A 135 -8.50 2.18 19.43
N GLU A 136 -7.69 1.20 19.03
CA GLU A 136 -7.78 -0.17 19.54
C GLU A 136 -6.97 -0.35 20.84
N LEU A 137 -6.08 0.60 21.17
CA LEU A 137 -5.27 0.54 22.39
C LEU A 137 -6.12 0.87 23.63
N PRO A 138 -5.85 0.23 24.78
CA PRO A 138 -6.41 0.67 26.07
C PRO A 138 -6.09 2.14 26.35
N GLU A 139 -7.02 2.86 26.99
CA GLU A 139 -6.88 4.29 27.30
C GLU A 139 -5.58 4.61 28.05
N ILE A 140 -5.17 3.75 29.00
CA ILE A 140 -3.93 3.90 29.76
C ILE A 140 -2.71 3.93 28.84
N MET A 141 -2.64 3.04 27.84
CA MET A 141 -1.53 3.00 26.88
C MET A 141 -1.55 4.20 25.93
N GLN A 142 -2.75 4.70 25.59
CA GLN A 142 -2.87 5.92 24.81
C GLN A 142 -2.33 7.13 25.59
N MET A 143 -2.67 7.24 26.87
CA MET A 143 -2.20 8.30 27.76
C MET A 143 -0.68 8.26 27.92
N GLU A 144 -0.09 7.08 28.12
CA GLU A 144 1.37 6.92 28.23
C GLU A 144 2.08 7.34 26.94
N LEU A 145 1.61 6.87 25.79
CA LEU A 145 2.19 7.21 24.49
C LEU A 145 2.09 8.71 24.20
N GLN A 146 0.92 9.32 24.44
CA GLN A 146 0.74 10.76 24.23
C GLN A 146 1.59 11.58 25.19
N GLN A 147 1.76 11.13 26.44
CA GLN A 147 2.68 11.77 27.37
C GLN A 147 4.12 11.72 26.82
N GLU A 148 4.61 10.56 26.37
CA GLU A 148 5.97 10.46 25.82
C GLU A 148 6.18 11.32 24.57
N VAL A 149 5.16 11.44 23.72
CA VAL A 149 5.24 12.21 22.48
C VAL A 149 5.13 13.71 22.72
N HIS A 150 4.24 14.16 23.61
CA HIS A 150 3.92 15.58 23.79
C HIS A 150 4.75 16.26 24.87
N MET A 151 5.11 15.55 25.93
CA MET A 151 5.79 16.14 27.09
C MET A 151 7.13 16.81 26.72
N PRO A 152 8.03 16.21 25.91
CA PRO A 152 9.30 16.85 25.52
C PRO A 152 9.15 18.19 24.78
N ILE A 153 8.03 18.39 24.09
CA ILE A 153 7.74 19.62 23.34
C ILE A 153 7.22 20.68 24.30
N ILE A 154 6.29 20.30 25.18
CA ILE A 154 5.56 21.22 26.05
C ILE A 154 6.46 21.74 27.18
N ILE A 155 7.32 20.89 27.75
CA ILE A 155 8.27 21.32 28.79
C ILE A 155 9.36 22.26 28.27
N GLY A 156 9.49 22.43 26.95
CA GLY A 156 10.33 23.49 26.40
C GLY A 156 9.86 24.89 26.81
N HIS A 157 8.58 25.04 27.20
CA HIS A 157 8.05 26.28 27.74
C HIS A 157 8.18 26.32 29.28
N PRO A 158 8.81 27.36 29.87
CA PRO A 158 9.17 27.41 31.29
C PRO A 158 8.01 27.15 32.26
N PHE A 159 6.81 27.66 31.95
CA PHE A 159 5.62 27.40 32.77
C PHE A 159 5.32 25.91 32.89
N PHE A 160 5.33 25.17 31.77
CA PHE A 160 4.97 23.76 31.78
C PHE A 160 6.10 22.90 32.34
N PHE A 161 7.36 23.31 32.19
CA PHE A 161 8.48 22.66 32.88
C PHE A 161 8.24 22.63 34.39
N HIS A 162 8.04 23.79 35.01
CA HIS A 162 7.81 23.88 36.45
C HIS A 162 6.48 23.26 36.87
N TYR A 163 5.42 23.39 36.06
CA TYR A 163 4.13 22.76 36.36
C TYR A 163 4.24 21.22 36.37
N GLY A 164 5.01 20.64 35.46
CA GLY A 164 5.25 19.20 35.38
C GLY A 164 6.03 18.66 36.59
N GLU A 165 6.99 19.43 37.10
CA GLU A 165 7.73 19.08 38.32
C GLU A 165 6.84 19.07 39.57
N HIS A 166 5.92 20.02 39.68
CA HIS A 166 5.05 20.15 40.85
C HIS A 166 3.81 19.24 40.79
N ASN A 167 3.28 18.97 39.60
CA ASN A 167 2.08 18.15 39.41
C ASN A 167 2.16 17.27 38.14
N PRO A 168 2.85 16.12 38.22
CA PRO A 168 3.01 15.22 37.06
C PRO A 168 1.68 14.61 36.60
N ALA A 169 0.72 14.40 37.52
CA ALA A 169 -0.59 13.86 37.18
C ALA A 169 -1.40 14.84 36.31
N ALA A 170 -1.40 16.12 36.65
CA ALA A 170 -2.05 17.15 35.85
C ALA A 170 -1.35 17.34 34.50
N MET A 171 -0.01 17.24 34.45
CA MET A 171 0.71 17.28 33.18
C MET A 171 0.33 16.13 32.24
N ARG A 172 0.16 14.92 32.78
CA ARG A 172 -0.33 13.77 32.01
C ARG A 172 -1.74 14.03 31.45
N ALA A 173 -2.63 14.61 32.26
CA ALA A 173 -3.97 14.98 31.82
C ALA A 173 -3.94 16.04 30.69
N ILE A 174 -3.05 17.04 30.79
CA ILE A 174 -2.85 18.03 29.73
C ILE A 174 -2.39 17.36 28.44
N CYS A 175 -1.38 16.49 28.50
CA CYS A 175 -0.87 15.77 27.33
C CYS A 175 -1.95 14.95 26.64
N HIS A 176 -2.85 14.31 27.40
CA HIS A 176 -3.89 13.45 26.83
C HIS A 176 -5.10 14.23 26.29
N THR A 177 -5.56 15.26 27.01
CA THR A 177 -6.87 15.89 26.75
C THR A 177 -6.79 17.24 26.04
N ALA A 178 -5.74 18.03 26.30
CA ALA A 178 -5.65 19.41 25.83
C ALA A 178 -4.79 19.57 24.58
N VAL A 179 -3.85 18.67 24.36
CA VAL A 179 -2.90 18.75 23.24
C VAL A 179 -3.52 18.15 21.99
N GLN A 180 -3.44 18.90 20.89
CA GLN A 180 -3.90 18.46 19.58
C GLN A 180 -2.84 18.75 18.54
N GLU A 181 -2.64 17.80 17.63
CA GLU A 181 -1.76 17.99 16.49
C GLU A 181 -2.51 18.73 15.38
N LYS A 182 -1.85 19.72 14.76
CA LYS A 182 -2.40 20.48 13.63
C LYS A 182 -1.35 20.62 12.55
N ALA A 183 -1.59 20.01 11.39
CA ALA A 183 -0.69 20.12 10.26
C ALA A 183 -1.10 21.28 9.34
N LEU A 184 -0.21 22.27 9.22
CA LEU A 184 -0.37 23.39 8.28
C LEU A 184 0.26 23.06 6.93
N ILE A 185 -0.22 23.72 5.89
CA ILE A 185 0.42 23.73 4.57
C ILE A 185 1.08 25.10 4.39
N SER A 186 2.14 25.16 3.58
CA SER A 186 2.81 26.42 3.24
C SER A 186 1.80 27.50 2.82
N GLU A 187 2.03 28.73 3.26
CA GLU A 187 1.17 29.90 3.03
C GLU A 187 -0.21 29.88 3.73
N GLN A 188 -0.49 28.89 4.57
CA GLN A 188 -1.70 28.90 5.40
C GLN A 188 -1.52 29.83 6.60
N VAL A 189 -2.44 30.78 6.76
CA VAL A 189 -2.50 31.66 7.92
C VAL A 189 -3.01 30.87 9.13
N LEU A 190 -2.23 30.84 10.22
CA LEU A 190 -2.60 30.13 11.45
C LEU A 190 -3.61 30.95 12.29
N PHE A 191 -3.36 32.24 12.43
CA PHE A 191 -4.27 33.24 12.98
C PHE A 191 -4.02 34.59 12.30
N ALA A 192 -5.05 35.43 12.24
CA ALA A 192 -4.96 36.78 11.70
C ALA A 192 -4.99 37.83 12.82
N GLU A 193 -4.52 39.04 12.51
CA GLU A 193 -4.63 40.19 13.41
C GLU A 193 -6.10 40.47 13.76
N GLY A 194 -6.37 40.79 15.03
CA GLY A 194 -7.72 41.04 15.53
C GLY A 194 -8.56 39.79 15.76
N GLN A 195 -8.05 38.60 15.46
CA GLN A 195 -8.74 37.35 15.75
C GLN A 195 -8.52 36.92 17.21
N ALA A 196 -9.59 36.54 17.92
CA ALA A 196 -9.46 36.00 19.27
C ALA A 196 -8.67 34.68 19.24
N VAL A 197 -7.57 34.62 19.99
CA VAL A 197 -6.71 33.43 20.07
C VAL A 197 -7.18 32.56 21.23
N SER A 198 -7.59 31.33 20.93
CA SER A 198 -8.07 30.35 21.91
C SER A 198 -7.06 29.24 22.21
N HIS A 199 -5.95 29.18 21.49
CA HIS A 199 -4.98 28.09 21.56
C HIS A 199 -3.56 28.62 21.65
N MET A 200 -2.73 27.93 22.43
CA MET A 200 -1.28 28.07 22.38
C MET A 200 -0.72 27.09 21.35
N HIS A 201 0.22 27.54 20.51
CA HIS A 201 0.79 26.72 19.44
C HIS A 201 2.27 26.44 19.67
N PHE A 202 2.65 25.16 19.59
CA PHE A 202 4.03 24.69 19.64
C PHE A 202 4.44 24.19 18.25
N VAL A 203 5.54 24.72 17.72
CA VAL A 203 6.07 24.29 16.41
C VAL A 203 6.94 23.05 16.61
N THR A 204 6.51 21.91 16.09
CA THR A 204 7.27 20.66 16.18
C THR A 204 8.14 20.41 14.95
N ASP A 205 7.71 20.92 13.79
CA ASP A 205 8.41 20.77 12.51
C ASP A 205 8.03 21.94 11.59
N GLY A 206 9.00 22.42 10.81
CA GLY A 206 8.85 23.61 9.96
C GLY A 206 9.07 24.95 10.67
N VAL A 207 8.62 26.03 10.03
CA VAL A 207 8.83 27.41 10.50
C VAL A 207 7.52 28.20 10.38
N LEU A 208 7.21 28.98 11.41
CA LEU A 208 6.14 29.97 11.39
C LEU A 208 6.75 31.37 11.40
N GLU A 209 6.18 32.27 10.58
CA GLU A 209 6.62 33.65 10.46
C GLU A 209 5.45 34.59 10.75
N TYR A 210 5.69 35.58 11.60
CA TYR A 210 4.75 36.69 11.80
C TYR A 210 4.90 37.68 10.66
N ARG A 211 3.82 37.89 9.89
CA ARG A 211 3.79 38.88 8.81
C ARG A 211 2.71 39.93 9.12
N PRO A 212 3.04 41.23 9.08
CA PRO A 212 2.03 42.28 9.16
C PRO A 212 1.13 42.21 7.92
N LEU A 213 -0.18 42.38 8.10
CA LEU A 213 -1.13 42.51 7.00
C LEU A 213 -0.79 43.80 6.23
N ARG A 214 -0.49 43.68 4.93
CA ARG A 214 -0.36 44.83 4.02
C ARG A 214 -1.69 45.12 3.35
#